data_AF-A0A1S3PN92-F1
#
_entry.id   AF-A0A1S3PN92-F1
#
_cell.length_a   1.000
_cell.length_b   1.000
_cell.length_c   1.000
_cell.angle_alpha   90.00
_cell.angle_beta   90.00
_cell.angle_gamma   90.00
#
_symmetry.space_group_name_H-M   'P 1'
#
loop_
_entity.id
_entity.type
_entity.pdbx_description
1 polymer ?
#
loop_
_entity_poly.entity_id
_entity_poly.type
_entity_poly.pdbx_seq_one_letter_code
_entity_poly.pdbx_strand_id
1 'polypeptide(L)'
;METRKEHELKIHENGKTSKSPKLCGTNYPVSISFIVVNEFCERFSYYGMKAVLTLYFINYLHWDPNLSTAVYHAFSSLCYFTPVLGALIADSWLGKFKTIVYLSVVYVLGHIVKSVGAIPSVGDSTIHIVLSMVGLILIAFGTGGIKPCVAAFGGDQFDEEHTNERRKFFSIFYMSINGGSVLSTLITPILRGDVQCFGGDCYALAFGVPAILMVVALVVFISGSGMYKKSPPEGNILLDVCKCMGLAIKNRWKSSKYDPKKKHWLDWAEDKYPRRLIHEIKMVLRVLVLYIPLPMFWALFDQQGSRWTLQATRMNMAFGSTFVLKPDQMQMLNALLILVFVPIFDMVVYPLIGLCRINLTPLKKMAVGMIFAALAFGSATLVEVNVTKTVVEPAPQGQCLLQVYNLAVSDVKLNIPGSNLFSQPIKSYEDPPAYQHIQLGGHNKTINMAVTQNEILYQCVQTFTEQKAYTLVLHSNGSGIVCKLATDNIHKSEKMEAYLRFINTRSEAVNITVGAVDFYVPADYGISPHNNVERKEYTNDKCTTGSQDFLITLGLLDFGASYTVILKGDPGEIILQKMEDVKANNVHIAWQIPQYVLITAGEVMFSITGLEFSYSQVYVQYRPQLT
;
A
#
# COMPACT_ATOMS: atom_id res chain seq x y z
N MET A 1 18.37 27.35 -53.13
CA MET A 1 17.32 27.87 -52.23
C MET A 1 15.92 27.68 -52.83
N GLU A 2 15.79 27.55 -54.16
CA GLU A 2 14.52 27.18 -54.83
C GLU A 2 14.18 25.68 -54.80
N THR A 3 15.18 24.79 -54.85
CA THR A 3 14.96 23.33 -54.79
C THR A 3 14.44 22.79 -53.45
N ARG A 4 14.57 23.57 -52.35
CA ARG A 4 14.02 23.20 -51.04
C ARG A 4 12.54 23.61 -50.90
N LYS A 5 12.13 24.70 -51.56
CA LYS A 5 10.74 25.15 -51.62
C LYS A 5 9.87 24.26 -52.51
N GLU A 6 10.40 23.72 -53.60
CA GLU A 6 9.65 22.75 -54.43
C GLU A 6 9.46 21.40 -53.75
N HIS A 7 10.40 20.99 -52.88
CA HIS A 7 10.27 19.78 -52.08
C HIS A 7 9.29 19.95 -50.92
N GLU A 8 9.14 21.16 -50.37
CA GLU A 8 8.11 21.51 -49.38
C GLU A 8 6.73 21.65 -50.01
N LEU A 9 6.61 22.18 -51.24
CA LEU A 9 5.34 22.26 -51.96
C LEU A 9 4.80 20.89 -52.39
N LYS A 10 5.66 19.95 -52.82
CA LYS A 10 5.23 18.59 -53.18
C LYS A 10 4.81 17.72 -51.98
N ILE A 11 5.26 18.05 -50.77
CA ILE A 11 4.81 17.37 -49.54
C ILE A 11 3.40 17.85 -49.14
N HIS A 12 3.01 19.07 -49.52
CA HIS A 12 1.69 19.63 -49.20
C HIS A 12 0.54 19.08 -50.07
N GLU A 13 0.80 18.53 -51.25
CA GLU A 13 -0.26 18.02 -52.16
C GLU A 13 -0.63 16.53 -51.97
N ASN A 14 0.21 15.70 -51.32
CA ASN A 14 -0.01 14.25 -51.25
C ASN A 14 -0.40 13.69 -49.87
N GLY A 15 -0.59 14.55 -48.86
CA GLY A 15 -1.10 14.15 -47.56
C GLY A 15 -2.60 14.35 -47.46
N LYS A 16 -3.42 13.35 -47.84
CA LYS A 16 -4.78 13.23 -47.30
C LYS A 16 -4.67 13.09 -45.78
N THR A 17 -4.61 14.20 -45.06
CA THR A 17 -4.76 14.23 -43.61
C THR A 17 -6.20 13.80 -43.35
N SER A 18 -6.36 12.55 -42.90
CA SER A 18 -7.62 12.03 -42.38
C SER A 18 -8.09 12.99 -41.28
N LYS A 19 -8.98 13.92 -41.60
CA LYS A 19 -9.60 14.80 -40.62
C LYS A 19 -10.42 13.89 -39.71
N SER A 20 -10.03 13.83 -38.44
CA SER A 20 -10.77 13.07 -37.46
C SER A 20 -12.22 13.59 -37.42
N PRO A 21 -13.23 12.71 -37.43
CA PRO A 21 -14.61 13.12 -37.26
C PRO A 21 -14.74 13.85 -35.92
N LYS A 22 -15.44 14.99 -35.93
CA LYS A 22 -15.70 15.80 -34.74
C LYS A 22 -16.96 15.30 -34.03
N LEU A 23 -17.00 15.38 -32.70
CA LEU A 23 -18.22 15.09 -31.93
C LEU A 23 -19.32 16.06 -32.37
N CYS A 24 -20.51 15.53 -32.67
CA CYS A 24 -21.62 16.30 -33.24
C CYS A 24 -21.85 17.63 -32.48
N GLY A 25 -21.73 18.76 -33.18
CA GLY A 25 -21.91 20.11 -32.60
C GLY A 25 -20.70 20.70 -31.86
N THR A 26 -19.52 20.06 -31.86
CA THR A 26 -18.32 20.55 -31.17
C THR A 26 -17.06 20.48 -32.04
N ASN A 27 -16.01 21.23 -31.69
CA ASN A 27 -14.66 21.07 -32.28
C ASN A 27 -13.86 19.91 -31.67
N TYR A 28 -14.49 19.05 -30.87
CA TYR A 28 -13.82 18.00 -30.12
C TYR A 28 -13.59 16.76 -31.00
N PRO A 29 -12.36 16.28 -31.21
CA PRO A 29 -12.10 15.10 -32.01
C PRO A 29 -12.68 13.84 -31.35
N VAL A 30 -13.40 12.99 -32.11
CA VAL A 30 -13.92 11.70 -31.60
C VAL A 30 -12.77 10.78 -31.16
N SER A 31 -11.57 10.96 -31.71
CA SER A 31 -10.36 10.22 -31.31
C SER A 31 -10.02 10.37 -29.82
N ILE A 32 -10.39 11.48 -29.19
CA ILE A 32 -10.11 11.73 -27.77
C ILE A 32 -10.84 10.76 -26.86
N SER A 33 -12.07 10.36 -27.19
CA SER A 33 -12.85 9.43 -26.37
C SER A 33 -12.11 8.10 -26.16
N PHE A 34 -11.41 7.60 -27.18
CA PHE A 34 -10.58 6.40 -27.07
C PHE A 34 -9.39 6.59 -26.13
N ILE A 35 -8.75 7.76 -26.16
CA ILE A 35 -7.60 8.09 -25.29
C ILE A 35 -8.06 8.22 -23.83
N VAL A 36 -9.20 8.86 -23.59
CA VAL A 36 -9.76 9.05 -22.25
C VAL A 36 -10.18 7.72 -21.62
N VAL A 37 -10.84 6.84 -22.39
CA VAL A 37 -11.21 5.50 -21.91
C VAL A 37 -9.96 4.64 -21.65
N ASN A 38 -8.98 4.69 -22.55
CA ASN A 38 -7.68 4.04 -22.33
C ASN A 38 -7.03 4.52 -21.02
N GLU A 39 -6.99 5.83 -20.79
CA GLU A 39 -6.42 6.39 -19.56
C GLU A 39 -7.18 5.91 -18.33
N PHE A 40 -8.51 5.96 -18.33
CA PHE A 40 -9.32 5.48 -17.21
C PHE A 40 -9.03 4.01 -16.88
N CYS A 41 -9.05 3.13 -17.89
CA CYS A 41 -8.81 1.70 -17.71
C CYS A 41 -7.37 1.40 -17.24
N GLU A 42 -6.36 2.09 -17.79
CA GLU A 42 -4.98 1.91 -17.38
C GLU A 42 -4.73 2.42 -15.96
N ARG A 43 -5.31 3.57 -15.59
CA ARG A 43 -5.23 4.11 -14.21
C ARG A 43 -5.91 3.18 -13.23
N PHE A 44 -7.07 2.63 -13.57
CA PHE A 44 -7.72 1.60 -12.76
C PHE A 44 -6.77 0.41 -12.57
N SER A 45 -6.19 -0.10 -13.65
CA SER A 45 -5.30 -1.27 -13.60
C SER A 45 -4.10 -1.03 -12.68
N TYR A 46 -3.44 0.13 -12.83
CA TYR A 46 -2.26 0.49 -12.04
C TYR A 46 -2.58 0.62 -10.55
N TYR A 47 -3.57 1.45 -10.20
CA TYR A 47 -3.88 1.73 -8.79
C TYR A 47 -4.52 0.52 -8.09
N GLY A 48 -5.37 -0.24 -8.78
CA GLY A 48 -5.98 -1.45 -8.22
C GLY A 48 -4.96 -2.53 -7.87
N MET A 49 -4.05 -2.81 -8.80
CA MET A 49 -2.95 -3.75 -8.55
C MET A 49 -2.03 -3.27 -7.43
N LYS A 50 -1.64 -1.98 -7.47
CA LYS A 50 -0.75 -1.38 -6.46
C LYS A 50 -1.37 -1.42 -5.05
N ALA A 51 -2.67 -1.20 -4.92
CA ALA A 51 -3.36 -1.13 -3.63
C ALA A 51 -3.24 -2.42 -2.80
N VAL A 52 -3.42 -3.57 -3.45
CA VAL A 52 -3.40 -4.90 -2.79
C VAL A 52 -2.00 -5.49 -2.63
N LEU A 53 -0.96 -4.84 -3.18
CA LEU A 53 0.35 -5.44 -3.39
C LEU A 53 1.11 -5.71 -2.08
N THR A 54 1.04 -4.80 -1.11
CA THR A 54 1.70 -5.00 0.20
C THR A 54 1.10 -6.18 0.95
N LEU A 55 -0.24 -6.32 0.96
CA LEU A 55 -0.91 -7.45 1.59
C LEU A 55 -0.63 -8.76 0.85
N TYR A 56 -0.50 -8.73 -0.48
CA TYR A 56 -0.09 -9.91 -1.25
C TYR A 56 1.30 -10.42 -0.84
N PHE A 57 2.29 -9.54 -0.66
CA PHE A 57 3.62 -9.96 -0.25
C PHE A 57 3.64 -10.63 1.13
N ILE A 58 2.81 -10.16 2.07
CA ILE A 58 2.78 -10.69 3.44
C ILE A 58 1.91 -11.94 3.52
N ASN A 59 0.68 -11.87 3.03
CA ASN A 59 -0.31 -12.93 3.20
C ASN A 59 -0.14 -14.10 2.22
N TYR A 60 0.38 -13.84 1.01
CA TYR A 60 0.52 -14.85 -0.03
C TYR A 60 1.98 -15.31 -0.22
N LEU A 61 2.94 -14.38 -0.26
CA LEU A 61 4.37 -14.74 -0.36
C LEU A 61 5.05 -14.98 0.99
N HIS A 62 4.36 -14.72 2.11
CA HIS A 62 4.87 -14.90 3.47
C HIS A 62 6.18 -14.14 3.75
N TRP A 63 6.32 -12.95 3.15
CA TRP A 63 7.45 -12.06 3.41
C TRP A 63 7.23 -11.20 4.64
N ASP A 64 8.33 -10.81 5.29
CA ASP A 64 8.25 -9.89 6.41
C ASP A 64 7.78 -8.48 5.95
N PRO A 65 7.21 -7.67 6.87
CA PRO A 65 6.71 -6.35 6.53
C PRO A 65 7.76 -5.37 5.98
N ASN A 66 9.04 -5.52 6.36
CA ASN A 66 10.11 -4.63 5.91
C ASN A 66 10.52 -4.96 4.47
N LEU A 67 10.71 -6.25 4.15
CA LEU A 67 10.98 -6.69 2.78
C LEU A 67 9.81 -6.32 1.85
N SER A 68 8.58 -6.56 2.30
CA SER A 68 7.36 -6.20 1.55
C SER A 68 7.30 -4.71 1.24
N THR A 69 7.63 -3.86 2.22
CA THR A 69 7.71 -2.40 2.03
C THR A 69 8.82 -2.02 1.05
N ALA A 70 10.01 -2.62 1.17
CA ALA A 70 11.15 -2.33 0.30
C ALA A 70 10.84 -2.68 -1.17
N VAL A 71 10.28 -3.86 -1.44
CA VAL A 71 9.93 -4.29 -2.80
C VAL A 71 8.81 -3.44 -3.39
N TYR A 72 7.80 -3.07 -2.59
CA TYR A 72 6.74 -2.14 -3.01
C TYR A 72 7.32 -0.79 -3.49
N HIS A 73 8.23 -0.20 -2.73
CA HIS A 73 8.85 1.08 -3.11
C HIS A 73 9.87 0.93 -4.24
N ALA A 74 10.59 -0.19 -4.34
CA ALA A 74 11.45 -0.49 -5.48
C ALA A 74 10.65 -0.56 -6.78
N PHE A 75 9.49 -1.22 -6.75
CA PHE A 75 8.54 -1.24 -7.86
C PHE A 75 8.02 0.17 -8.21
N SER A 76 7.60 0.96 -7.21
CA SER A 76 7.14 2.34 -7.42
C SER A 76 8.25 3.19 -8.07
N SER A 77 9.47 3.11 -7.55
CA SER A 77 10.66 3.79 -8.09
C SER A 77 10.91 3.41 -9.55
N LEU A 78 10.86 2.11 -9.87
CA LEU A 78 11.04 1.64 -11.26
C LEU A 78 9.95 2.18 -12.20
N CYS A 79 8.69 2.26 -11.74
CA CYS A 79 7.57 2.85 -12.50
C CYS A 79 7.71 4.35 -12.77
N TYR A 80 8.50 5.07 -11.98
CA TYR A 80 8.77 6.51 -12.14
C TYR A 80 10.14 6.80 -12.76
N PHE A 81 11.03 5.81 -12.84
CA PHE A 81 12.29 5.88 -13.55
C PHE A 81 12.16 5.53 -15.05
N THR A 82 11.42 4.46 -15.36
CA THR A 82 11.17 3.98 -16.73
C THR A 82 10.48 4.98 -17.69
N PRO A 83 9.75 6.03 -17.27
CA PRO A 83 9.34 7.13 -18.15
C PRO A 83 10.49 7.77 -18.94
N VAL A 84 11.68 7.87 -18.36
CA VAL A 84 12.86 8.39 -19.08
C VAL A 84 13.14 7.50 -20.29
N LEU A 85 13.12 6.18 -20.13
CA LEU A 85 13.33 5.24 -21.22
C LEU A 85 12.20 5.30 -22.26
N GLY A 86 10.94 5.40 -21.80
CA GLY A 86 9.77 5.54 -22.67
C GLY A 86 9.83 6.76 -23.57
N ALA A 87 10.18 7.91 -23.01
CA ALA A 87 10.37 9.16 -23.75
C ALA A 87 11.49 9.03 -24.80
N LEU A 88 12.65 8.49 -24.42
CA LEU A 88 13.76 8.28 -25.35
C LEU A 88 13.37 7.40 -26.54
N ILE A 89 12.61 6.32 -26.30
CA ILE A 89 12.15 5.40 -27.35
C ILE A 89 11.13 6.09 -28.27
N ALA A 90 10.18 6.84 -27.70
CA ALA A 90 9.16 7.56 -28.45
C ALA A 90 9.74 8.66 -29.34
N ASP A 91 10.65 9.46 -28.80
CA ASP A 91 11.20 10.62 -29.50
C ASP A 91 12.26 10.18 -30.53
N SER A 92 13.08 9.17 -30.22
CA SER A 92 14.20 8.79 -31.10
C SER A 92 13.83 7.82 -32.22
N TRP A 93 12.99 6.82 -31.95
CA TRP A 93 12.86 5.63 -32.82
C TRP A 93 11.43 5.34 -33.28
N LEU A 94 10.49 5.18 -32.35
CA LEU A 94 9.19 4.56 -32.65
C LEU A 94 8.08 5.57 -32.91
N GLY A 95 8.19 6.79 -32.38
CA GLY A 95 7.08 7.73 -32.30
C GLY A 95 6.10 7.38 -31.17
N LYS A 96 5.42 8.39 -30.63
CA LYS A 96 4.52 8.27 -29.46
C LYS A 96 3.50 7.13 -29.61
N PHE A 97 2.80 7.04 -30.75
CA PHE A 97 1.75 6.03 -30.96
C PHE A 97 2.28 4.58 -30.87
N LYS A 98 3.38 4.26 -31.57
CA LYS A 98 3.93 2.90 -31.56
C LYS A 98 4.52 2.55 -30.20
N THR A 99 5.17 3.51 -29.53
CA THR A 99 5.68 3.33 -28.16
C THR A 99 4.56 2.98 -27.19
N ILE A 100 3.44 3.71 -27.25
CA ILE A 100 2.27 3.42 -26.40
C ILE A 100 1.77 1.98 -26.65
N VAL A 101 1.61 1.56 -27.91
CA VAL A 101 1.11 0.22 -28.24
C VAL A 101 2.08 -0.87 -27.75
N TYR A 102 3.36 -0.80 -28.10
CA TYR A 102 4.32 -1.86 -27.74
C TYR A 102 4.53 -1.98 -26.23
N LEU A 103 4.65 -0.85 -25.53
CA LEU A 103 4.82 -0.87 -24.08
C LEU A 103 3.53 -1.27 -23.34
N SER A 104 2.36 -0.96 -23.91
CA SER A 104 1.08 -1.49 -23.39
C SER A 104 0.96 -3.01 -23.58
N VAL A 105 1.51 -3.59 -24.64
CA VAL A 105 1.58 -5.07 -24.77
C VAL A 105 2.47 -5.67 -23.68
N VAL A 106 3.64 -5.09 -23.43
CA VAL A 106 4.52 -5.50 -22.32
C VAL A 106 3.78 -5.37 -20.97
N TYR A 107 3.00 -4.32 -20.81
CA TYR A 107 2.20 -4.08 -19.61
C TYR A 107 1.13 -5.17 -19.41
N VAL A 108 0.37 -5.50 -20.46
CA VAL A 108 -0.61 -6.60 -20.44
C VAL A 108 0.05 -7.92 -20.06
N LEU A 109 1.19 -8.24 -20.67
CA LEU A 109 1.94 -9.47 -20.35
C LEU A 109 2.38 -9.48 -18.88
N GLY A 110 2.86 -8.36 -18.35
CA GLY A 110 3.21 -8.24 -16.93
C GLY A 110 2.04 -8.50 -16.00
N HIS A 111 0.86 -7.98 -16.32
CA HIS A 111 -0.36 -8.24 -15.56
C HIS A 111 -0.82 -9.71 -15.63
N ILE A 112 -0.76 -10.33 -16.81
CA ILE A 112 -1.09 -11.75 -16.99
C ILE A 112 -0.14 -12.61 -16.15
N VAL A 113 1.18 -12.38 -16.27
CA VAL A 113 2.19 -13.11 -15.50
C VAL A 113 1.97 -12.93 -14.00
N LYS A 114 1.66 -11.71 -13.55
CA LYS A 114 1.38 -11.42 -12.13
C LYS A 114 0.11 -12.11 -11.63
N SER A 115 -0.95 -12.16 -12.44
CA SER A 115 -2.22 -12.84 -12.11
C SER A 115 -2.03 -14.35 -12.04
N VAL A 116 -1.34 -14.95 -13.01
CA VAL A 116 -1.01 -16.40 -13.01
C VAL A 116 -0.12 -16.76 -11.82
N GLY A 117 0.85 -15.91 -11.48
CA GLY A 117 1.71 -16.10 -10.30
C GLY A 117 0.96 -16.10 -8.97
N ALA A 118 -0.28 -15.58 -8.92
CA ALA A 118 -1.15 -15.56 -7.75
C ALA A 118 -2.16 -16.71 -7.71
N ILE A 119 -2.05 -17.70 -8.60
CA ILE A 119 -2.85 -18.93 -8.58
C ILE A 119 -2.09 -19.99 -7.77
N PRO A 120 -2.62 -20.51 -6.65
CA PRO A 120 -1.90 -21.44 -5.77
C PRO A 120 -1.47 -22.77 -6.42
N SER A 121 -2.13 -23.19 -7.51
CA SER A 121 -1.78 -24.43 -8.22
C SER A 121 -0.58 -24.29 -9.16
N VAL A 122 -0.04 -23.08 -9.35
CA VAL A 122 1.02 -22.81 -10.33
C VAL A 122 2.40 -22.87 -9.68
N GLY A 123 2.95 -24.08 -9.58
CA GLY A 123 4.32 -24.33 -9.12
C GLY A 123 4.47 -24.29 -7.60
N ASP A 124 5.71 -24.11 -7.15
CA ASP A 124 6.05 -23.96 -5.74
C ASP A 124 6.18 -22.48 -5.32
N SER A 125 6.51 -22.25 -4.05
CA SER A 125 6.74 -20.89 -3.51
C SER A 125 7.79 -20.10 -4.33
N THR A 126 8.84 -20.76 -4.83
CA THR A 126 9.85 -20.11 -5.65
C THR A 126 9.28 -19.65 -6.99
N ILE A 127 8.46 -20.46 -7.65
CA ILE A 127 7.79 -20.08 -8.89
C ILE A 127 6.84 -18.89 -8.67
N HIS A 128 6.06 -18.86 -7.58
CA HIS A 128 5.21 -17.71 -7.25
C HIS A 128 6.02 -16.40 -7.10
N ILE A 129 7.17 -16.48 -6.41
CA ILE A 129 8.07 -15.33 -6.24
C ILE A 129 8.62 -14.88 -7.61
N VAL A 130 9.15 -15.80 -8.41
CA VAL A 130 9.74 -15.49 -9.72
C VAL A 130 8.72 -14.87 -10.66
N LEU A 131 7.53 -15.48 -10.81
CA LEU A 131 6.45 -14.95 -11.63
C LEU A 131 6.00 -13.58 -11.12
N SER A 132 5.90 -13.39 -9.79
CA SER A 132 5.54 -12.10 -9.22
C SER A 132 6.57 -11.01 -9.54
N MET A 133 7.87 -11.29 -9.40
CA MET A 133 8.93 -10.31 -9.69
C MET A 133 9.02 -9.98 -11.17
N VAL A 134 8.96 -10.99 -12.04
CA VAL A 134 8.94 -10.79 -13.50
C VAL A 134 7.71 -9.97 -13.90
N GLY A 135 6.53 -10.29 -13.37
CA GLY A 135 5.30 -9.55 -13.61
C GLY A 135 5.41 -8.07 -13.20
N LEU A 136 5.95 -7.78 -12.01
CA LEU A 136 6.14 -6.41 -11.53
C LEU A 136 7.14 -5.62 -12.37
N ILE A 137 8.25 -6.24 -12.81
CA ILE A 137 9.21 -5.58 -13.69
C ILE A 137 8.56 -5.24 -15.03
N LEU A 138 7.86 -6.20 -15.65
CA LEU A 138 7.15 -5.97 -16.92
C LEU A 138 6.10 -4.87 -16.78
N ILE A 139 5.31 -4.88 -15.70
CA ILE A 139 4.36 -3.81 -15.39
C ILE A 139 5.07 -2.46 -15.27
N ALA A 140 6.19 -2.40 -14.53
CA ALA A 140 6.91 -1.15 -14.32
C ALA A 140 7.41 -0.54 -15.64
N PHE A 141 7.99 -1.36 -16.53
CA PHE A 141 8.39 -0.93 -17.88
C PHE A 141 7.20 -0.52 -18.73
N GLY A 142 6.08 -1.25 -18.64
CA GLY A 142 4.84 -0.95 -19.34
C GLY A 142 4.25 0.40 -18.92
N THR A 143 3.79 0.52 -17.68
CA THR A 143 3.15 1.76 -17.17
C THR A 143 4.10 2.94 -17.22
N GLY A 144 5.35 2.78 -16.79
CA GLY A 144 6.29 3.89 -16.76
C GLY A 144 6.65 4.36 -18.15
N GLY A 145 6.83 3.44 -19.10
CA GLY A 145 7.17 3.78 -20.47
C GLY A 145 6.07 4.50 -21.25
N ILE A 146 4.78 4.23 -20.97
CA ILE A 146 3.66 4.91 -21.63
C ILE A 146 3.33 6.29 -21.02
N LYS A 147 3.60 6.50 -19.72
CA LYS A 147 3.29 7.75 -18.98
C LYS A 147 3.67 9.05 -19.70
N PRO A 148 4.91 9.25 -20.21
CA PRO A 148 5.28 10.51 -20.87
C PRO A 148 4.61 10.67 -22.24
N CYS A 149 4.13 9.58 -22.84
CA CYS A 149 3.63 9.55 -24.20
C CYS A 149 2.13 9.82 -24.29
N VAL A 150 1.30 9.24 -23.41
CA VAL A 150 -0.17 9.25 -23.55
C VAL A 150 -0.75 10.65 -23.44
N ALA A 151 -0.38 11.41 -22.40
CA ALA A 151 -0.87 12.78 -22.20
C ALA A 151 -0.43 13.71 -23.34
N ALA A 152 0.83 13.59 -23.79
CA ALA A 152 1.35 14.35 -24.92
C ALA A 152 0.61 13.98 -26.22
N PHE A 153 0.42 12.68 -26.48
CA PHE A 153 -0.28 12.19 -27.67
C PHE A 153 -1.75 12.64 -27.71
N GLY A 154 -2.43 12.69 -26.57
CA GLY A 154 -3.79 13.26 -26.46
C GLY A 154 -3.83 14.76 -26.74
N GLY A 155 -2.85 15.52 -26.24
CA GLY A 155 -2.70 16.95 -26.53
C GLY A 155 -2.46 17.23 -28.01
N ASP A 156 -1.71 16.37 -28.69
CA ASP A 156 -1.37 16.49 -30.12
C ASP A 156 -2.58 16.27 -31.06
N GLN A 157 -3.71 15.77 -30.56
CA GLN A 157 -4.92 15.56 -31.37
C GLN A 157 -5.70 16.85 -31.64
N PHE A 158 -5.39 17.93 -30.93
CA PHE A 158 -5.99 19.25 -31.14
C PHE A 158 -5.09 20.10 -32.04
N ASP A 159 -5.70 20.89 -32.92
CA ASP A 159 -4.96 21.90 -33.68
C ASP A 159 -4.59 23.09 -32.77
N GLU A 160 -3.51 23.81 -33.13
CA GLU A 160 -2.92 24.86 -32.28
C GLU A 160 -3.90 26.00 -31.93
N GLU A 161 -4.89 26.24 -32.80
CA GLU A 161 -5.92 27.27 -32.63
C GLU A 161 -6.97 26.90 -31.55
N HIS A 162 -7.16 25.62 -31.25
CA HIS A 162 -8.22 25.12 -30.35
C HIS A 162 -7.75 24.98 -28.88
N THR A 163 -7.23 26.08 -28.33
CA THR A 163 -6.64 26.11 -26.97
C THR A 163 -7.64 25.84 -25.85
N ASN A 164 -8.90 26.25 -26.00
CA ASN A 164 -9.96 26.06 -25.00
C ASN A 164 -10.40 24.59 -24.90
N GLU A 165 -10.58 23.92 -26.05
CA GLU A 165 -10.92 22.51 -26.15
C GLU A 165 -9.79 21.63 -25.60
N ARG A 166 -8.54 21.98 -25.90
CA ARG A 166 -7.35 21.31 -25.34
C ARG A 166 -7.30 21.44 -23.81
N ARG A 167 -7.64 22.60 -23.24
CA ARG A 167 -7.75 22.78 -21.78
C ARG A 167 -8.83 21.88 -21.18
N LYS A 168 -10.02 21.82 -21.80
CA LYS A 168 -11.11 20.93 -21.36
C LYS A 168 -10.70 19.45 -21.40
N PHE A 169 -9.92 19.03 -22.42
CA PHE A 169 -9.35 17.69 -22.48
C PHE A 169 -8.50 17.36 -21.25
N PHE A 170 -7.56 18.23 -20.88
CA PHE A 170 -6.73 17.97 -19.70
C PHE A 170 -7.55 17.88 -18.39
N SER A 171 -8.65 18.64 -18.27
CA SER A 171 -9.58 18.50 -17.14
C SER A 171 -10.32 17.15 -17.14
N ILE A 172 -10.82 16.68 -18.29
CA ILE A 172 -11.48 15.37 -18.42
C ILE A 172 -10.47 14.23 -18.17
N PHE A 173 -9.25 14.38 -18.68
CA PHE A 173 -8.14 13.45 -18.46
C PHE A 173 -7.83 13.33 -16.96
N TYR A 174 -7.71 14.46 -16.27
CA TYR A 174 -7.49 14.50 -14.82
C TYR A 174 -8.64 13.85 -14.02
N MET A 175 -9.88 14.08 -14.42
CA MET A 175 -11.06 13.44 -13.82
C MET A 175 -11.03 11.92 -14.02
N SER A 176 -10.59 11.46 -15.19
CA SER A 176 -10.48 10.04 -15.52
C SER A 176 -9.40 9.34 -14.69
N ILE A 177 -8.27 10.00 -14.44
CA ILE A 177 -7.21 9.50 -13.55
C ILE A 177 -7.75 9.27 -12.14
N ASN A 178 -8.36 10.30 -11.55
CA ASN A 178 -8.86 10.22 -10.17
C ASN A 178 -10.05 9.25 -10.07
N GLY A 179 -10.96 9.24 -11.05
CA GLY A 179 -12.06 8.30 -11.10
C GLY A 179 -11.60 6.84 -11.18
N GLY A 180 -10.61 6.54 -12.03
CA GLY A 180 -9.98 5.22 -12.11
C GLY A 180 -9.28 4.84 -10.80
N SER A 181 -8.59 5.78 -10.16
CA SER A 181 -7.92 5.56 -8.86
C SER A 181 -8.90 5.24 -7.73
N VAL A 182 -9.98 6.03 -7.56
CA VAL A 182 -11.00 5.79 -6.53
C VAL A 182 -11.69 4.44 -6.75
N LEU A 183 -12.14 4.15 -7.97
CA LEU A 183 -12.88 2.92 -8.25
C LEU A 183 -12.00 1.68 -8.08
N SER A 184 -10.74 1.74 -8.53
CA SER A 184 -9.82 0.61 -8.42
C SER A 184 -9.39 0.30 -6.99
N THR A 185 -9.12 1.33 -6.19
CA THR A 185 -8.77 1.20 -4.77
C THR A 185 -9.96 0.81 -3.90
N LEU A 186 -11.20 1.00 -4.37
CA LEU A 186 -12.40 0.49 -3.72
C LEU A 186 -12.69 -0.97 -4.11
N ILE A 187 -12.75 -1.26 -5.42
CA ILE A 187 -13.23 -2.54 -5.97
C ILE A 187 -12.17 -3.64 -5.84
N THR A 188 -10.90 -3.37 -6.12
CA THR A 188 -9.88 -4.42 -6.15
C THR A 188 -9.67 -5.08 -4.78
N PRO A 189 -9.61 -4.32 -3.67
CA PRO A 189 -9.62 -4.90 -2.32
C PRO A 189 -10.86 -5.74 -1.98
N ILE A 190 -12.05 -5.34 -2.48
CA ILE A 190 -13.30 -6.11 -2.32
C ILE A 190 -13.15 -7.47 -3.02
N LEU A 191 -12.70 -7.47 -4.28
CA LEU A 191 -12.49 -8.71 -5.03
C LEU A 191 -11.45 -9.63 -4.38
N ARG A 192 -10.45 -9.06 -3.70
CA ARG A 192 -9.42 -9.82 -3.00
C ARG A 192 -9.92 -10.47 -1.71
N GLY A 193 -10.70 -9.74 -0.90
CA GLY A 193 -11.08 -10.20 0.44
C GLY A 193 -12.50 -10.76 0.58
N ASP A 194 -13.47 -10.34 -0.24
CA ASP A 194 -14.87 -10.82 -0.14
C ASP A 194 -15.14 -12.04 -1.03
N VAL A 195 -14.28 -12.29 -2.01
CA VAL A 195 -14.37 -13.46 -2.88
C VAL A 195 -13.35 -14.48 -2.41
N GLN A 196 -13.84 -15.68 -2.07
CA GLN A 196 -13.00 -16.82 -1.69
C GLN A 196 -12.62 -17.61 -2.95
N CYS A 197 -11.32 -17.77 -3.19
CA CYS A 197 -10.78 -18.61 -4.26
C CYS A 197 -9.70 -19.53 -3.70
N PHE A 198 -9.68 -20.78 -4.14
CA PHE A 198 -8.63 -21.75 -3.76
C PHE A 198 -8.47 -21.93 -2.23
N GLY A 199 -9.55 -21.74 -1.46
CA GLY A 199 -9.53 -21.88 0.00
C GLY A 199 -9.07 -20.65 0.79
N GLY A 200 -9.00 -19.45 0.17
CA GLY A 200 -8.72 -18.20 0.88
C GLY A 200 -8.94 -16.94 0.02
N ASP A 201 -8.34 -15.82 0.42
CA ASP A 201 -8.36 -14.53 -0.30
C ASP A 201 -7.99 -14.69 -1.79
N CYS A 202 -8.81 -14.11 -2.67
CA CYS A 202 -8.67 -14.26 -4.11
C CYS A 202 -7.73 -13.23 -4.76
N TYR A 203 -6.43 -13.34 -4.49
CA TYR A 203 -5.42 -12.50 -5.15
C TYR A 203 -5.37 -12.67 -6.67
N ALA A 204 -5.61 -13.89 -7.18
CA ALA A 204 -5.64 -14.16 -8.62
C ALA A 204 -6.67 -13.28 -9.36
N LEU A 205 -7.88 -13.15 -8.81
CA LEU A 205 -8.94 -12.30 -9.35
C LEU A 205 -8.61 -10.82 -9.18
N ALA A 206 -8.08 -10.44 -8.01
CA ALA A 206 -7.68 -9.07 -7.72
C ALA A 206 -6.60 -8.55 -8.69
N PHE A 207 -5.70 -9.41 -9.18
CA PHE A 207 -4.74 -9.07 -10.23
C PHE A 207 -5.29 -9.29 -11.64
N GLY A 208 -6.22 -10.24 -11.82
CA GLY A 208 -6.83 -10.58 -13.09
C GLY A 208 -7.76 -9.49 -13.64
N VAL A 209 -8.56 -8.83 -12.79
CA VAL A 209 -9.44 -7.73 -13.22
C VAL A 209 -8.65 -6.54 -13.78
N PRO A 210 -7.60 -6.03 -13.10
CA PRO A 210 -6.63 -5.11 -13.70
C PRO A 210 -6.08 -5.60 -15.05
N ALA A 211 -5.68 -6.87 -15.16
CA ALA A 211 -5.17 -7.43 -16.41
C ALA A 211 -6.18 -7.31 -17.56
N ILE A 212 -7.44 -7.68 -17.32
CA ILE A 212 -8.52 -7.58 -18.30
C ILE A 212 -8.75 -6.11 -18.69
N LEU A 213 -8.81 -5.21 -17.72
CA LEU A 213 -8.98 -3.77 -18.00
C LEU A 213 -7.82 -3.18 -18.78
N MET A 214 -6.59 -3.65 -18.56
CA MET A 214 -5.44 -3.23 -19.36
C MET A 214 -5.51 -3.76 -20.79
N VAL A 215 -6.01 -4.99 -21.00
CA VAL A 215 -6.31 -5.51 -22.35
C VAL A 215 -7.38 -4.65 -23.04
N VAL A 216 -8.45 -4.31 -22.33
CA VAL A 216 -9.50 -3.41 -22.82
C VAL A 216 -8.91 -2.05 -23.19
N ALA A 217 -8.07 -1.46 -22.34
CA ALA A 217 -7.39 -0.19 -22.61
C ALA A 217 -6.62 -0.24 -23.93
N LEU A 218 -5.81 -1.29 -24.13
CA LEU A 218 -5.03 -1.51 -25.35
C LEU A 218 -5.92 -1.66 -26.59
N VAL A 219 -6.98 -2.48 -26.51
CA VAL A 219 -7.91 -2.70 -27.63
C VAL A 219 -8.63 -1.41 -28.01
N VAL A 220 -9.13 -0.65 -27.03
CA VAL A 220 -9.80 0.64 -27.26
C VAL A 220 -8.81 1.62 -27.89
N PHE A 221 -7.59 1.70 -27.38
CA PHE A 221 -6.57 2.60 -27.93
C PHE A 221 -6.25 2.26 -29.40
N ILE A 222 -6.03 0.98 -29.73
CA ILE A 222 -5.75 0.53 -31.11
C ILE A 222 -6.95 0.74 -32.04
N SER A 223 -8.18 0.59 -31.54
CA SER A 223 -9.41 0.80 -32.33
C SER A 223 -9.51 2.23 -32.85
N GLY A 224 -9.01 3.22 -32.09
CA GLY A 224 -8.92 4.62 -32.53
C GLY A 224 -7.80 4.91 -33.54
N SER A 225 -6.97 3.93 -33.90
CA SER A 225 -5.72 4.15 -34.67
C SER A 225 -5.91 4.80 -36.05
N GLY A 226 -7.05 4.61 -36.70
CA GLY A 226 -7.38 5.25 -37.98
C GLY A 226 -7.73 6.74 -37.86
N MET A 227 -8.01 7.21 -36.64
CA MET A 227 -8.51 8.56 -36.35
C MET A 227 -7.46 9.47 -35.68
N TYR A 228 -6.32 8.91 -35.27
CA TYR A 228 -5.28 9.69 -34.60
C TYR A 228 -4.40 10.47 -35.56
N LYS A 229 -4.06 11.69 -35.15
CA LYS A 229 -2.94 12.46 -35.70
C LYS A 229 -1.65 11.88 -35.14
N LYS A 230 -0.79 11.34 -36.02
CA LYS A 230 0.47 10.68 -35.67
C LYS A 230 1.64 11.54 -36.15
N SER A 231 2.22 12.31 -35.24
CA SER A 231 3.40 13.12 -35.54
C SER A 231 4.64 12.23 -35.71
N PRO A 232 5.57 12.57 -36.62
CA PRO A 232 6.83 11.87 -36.75
C PRO A 232 7.69 12.05 -35.49
N PRO A 233 8.66 11.15 -35.22
CA PRO A 233 9.58 11.29 -34.09
C PRO A 233 10.40 12.57 -34.21
N GLU A 234 10.41 13.38 -33.15
CA GLU A 234 11.27 14.56 -33.03
C GLU A 234 12.54 14.18 -32.26
N GLY A 235 13.70 14.60 -32.74
CA GLY A 235 15.00 14.15 -32.22
C GLY A 235 15.18 14.29 -30.70
N ASN A 236 16.13 13.51 -30.16
CA ASN A 236 16.29 13.34 -28.72
C ASN A 236 16.97 14.52 -28.02
N ILE A 237 16.16 15.46 -27.52
CA ILE A 237 16.62 16.64 -26.78
C ILE A 237 17.44 16.24 -25.53
N LEU A 238 17.06 15.17 -24.82
CA LEU A 238 17.78 14.75 -23.60
C LEU A 238 19.22 14.34 -23.92
N LEU A 239 19.42 13.62 -25.02
CA LEU A 239 20.74 13.20 -25.48
C LEU A 239 21.61 14.41 -25.86
N ASP A 240 21.02 15.42 -26.50
CA ASP A 240 21.72 16.67 -26.84
C ASP A 240 22.10 17.46 -25.57
N VAL A 241 21.22 17.51 -24.56
CA VAL A 241 21.54 18.08 -23.25
C VAL A 241 22.71 17.37 -22.59
N CYS A 242 22.70 16.02 -22.53
CA CYS A 242 23.78 15.24 -21.93
C CYS A 242 25.12 15.44 -22.66
N LYS A 243 25.11 15.44 -24.01
CA LYS A 243 26.33 15.67 -24.81
C LYS A 243 26.84 17.10 -24.67
N CYS A 244 25.95 18.10 -24.58
CA CYS A 244 26.31 19.50 -24.35
C CYS A 244 26.96 19.67 -22.98
N MET A 245 26.38 19.10 -21.91
CA MET A 245 26.95 19.12 -20.57
C MET A 245 28.30 18.39 -20.50
N GLY A 246 28.41 17.21 -21.12
CA GLY A 246 29.65 16.45 -21.17
C GLY A 246 30.77 17.19 -21.90
N LEU A 247 30.47 17.86 -23.02
CA LEU A 247 31.42 18.71 -23.73
C LEU A 247 31.85 19.91 -22.87
N ALA A 248 30.91 20.59 -22.21
CA ALA A 248 31.22 21.72 -21.34
C ALA A 248 32.16 21.32 -20.18
N ILE A 249 31.91 20.17 -19.55
CA ILE A 249 32.77 19.64 -18.48
C ILE A 249 34.16 19.27 -19.02
N LYS A 250 34.21 18.58 -20.16
CA LYS A 250 35.47 18.20 -20.81
C LYS A 250 36.32 19.42 -21.18
N ASN A 251 35.71 20.44 -21.77
CA ASN A 251 36.39 21.67 -22.17
C ASN A 251 36.83 22.48 -20.95
N ARG A 252 36.01 22.55 -19.89
CA ARG A 252 36.41 23.18 -18.62
C ARG A 252 37.59 22.48 -17.97
N TRP A 253 37.65 21.15 -18.01
CA TRP A 253 38.77 20.41 -17.42
C TRP A 253 40.05 20.54 -18.25
N LYS A 254 39.92 20.71 -19.57
CA LYS A 254 41.04 20.96 -20.47
C LYS A 254 41.48 22.43 -20.55
N SER A 255 40.72 23.35 -19.96
CA SER A 255 41.02 24.78 -20.06
C SER A 255 42.32 25.14 -19.34
N SER A 256 43.16 25.93 -20.00
CA SER A 256 44.41 26.44 -19.45
C SER A 256 44.19 27.77 -18.70
N LYS A 257 45.15 28.19 -17.89
CA LYS A 257 45.11 29.46 -17.13
C LYS A 257 45.01 30.71 -18.03
N TYR A 258 45.30 30.56 -19.32
CA TYR A 258 45.28 31.60 -20.34
C TYR A 258 43.94 31.72 -21.09
N ASP A 259 42.99 30.80 -20.89
CA ASP A 259 41.68 30.86 -21.54
C ASP A 259 40.80 31.95 -20.90
N PRO A 260 39.96 32.65 -21.71
CA PRO A 260 39.07 33.68 -21.19
C PRO A 260 38.07 33.07 -20.19
N LYS A 261 38.02 33.64 -18.98
CA LYS A 261 37.11 33.19 -17.92
C LYS A 261 35.65 33.31 -18.39
N LYS A 262 35.01 32.17 -18.61
CA LYS A 262 33.56 32.09 -18.87
C LYS A 262 32.76 32.30 -17.57
N LYS A 263 31.62 33.01 -17.65
CA LYS A 263 30.77 33.33 -16.48
C LYS A 263 30.09 32.09 -15.88
N HIS A 264 29.72 31.11 -16.71
CA HIS A 264 29.13 29.84 -16.28
C HIS A 264 29.89 28.65 -16.87
N TRP A 265 29.96 27.53 -16.14
CA TRP A 265 30.69 26.33 -16.59
C TRP A 265 30.10 25.70 -17.87
N LEU A 266 28.84 25.97 -18.17
CA LEU A 266 28.16 25.48 -19.37
C LEU A 266 28.52 26.27 -20.64
N ASP A 267 29.10 27.47 -20.50
CA ASP A 267 29.51 28.30 -21.64
C ASP A 267 30.74 27.74 -22.37
N TRP A 268 31.38 26.72 -21.81
CA TRP A 268 32.46 25.97 -22.45
C TRP A 268 31.98 25.05 -23.59
N ALA A 269 30.66 24.93 -23.81
CA ALA A 269 30.06 24.21 -24.93
C ALA A 269 29.61 25.12 -26.09
N GLU A 270 29.82 26.44 -25.96
CA GLU A 270 29.39 27.45 -26.94
C GLU A 270 29.96 27.23 -28.35
N ASP A 271 31.11 26.59 -28.45
CA ASP A 271 31.79 26.33 -29.73
C ASP A 271 31.06 25.30 -30.61
N LYS A 272 30.22 24.43 -30.02
CA LYS A 272 29.54 23.34 -30.73
C LYS A 272 28.02 23.42 -30.65
N TYR A 273 27.46 24.02 -29.60
CA TYR A 273 26.02 24.05 -29.36
C TYR A 273 25.46 25.47 -29.39
N PRO A 274 24.22 25.66 -29.87
CA PRO A 274 23.62 26.99 -29.94
C PRO A 274 23.44 27.60 -28.55
N ARG A 275 23.68 28.91 -28.44
CA ARG A 275 23.51 29.68 -27.18
C ARG A 275 22.13 29.48 -26.54
N ARG A 276 21.09 29.30 -27.35
CA ARG A 276 19.72 29.03 -26.89
C ARG A 276 19.65 27.73 -26.07
N LEU A 277 20.18 26.62 -26.60
CA LEU A 277 20.20 25.34 -25.89
C LEU A 277 21.00 25.44 -24.58
N ILE A 278 22.15 26.11 -24.60
CA ILE A 278 22.97 26.34 -23.40
C ILE A 278 22.18 27.14 -22.36
N HIS A 279 21.43 28.17 -22.78
CA HIS A 279 20.59 28.95 -21.88
C HIS A 279 19.45 28.11 -21.28
N GLU A 280 18.76 27.32 -22.10
CA GLU A 280 17.69 26.41 -21.67
C GLU A 280 18.21 25.37 -20.66
N ILE A 281 19.38 24.77 -20.89
CA ILE A 281 20.00 23.84 -19.94
C ILE A 281 20.32 24.54 -18.61
N LYS A 282 20.85 25.77 -18.62
CA LYS A 282 21.07 26.54 -17.39
C LYS A 282 19.77 26.76 -16.62
N MET A 283 18.67 27.00 -17.31
CA MET A 283 17.36 27.17 -16.69
C MET A 283 16.86 25.87 -16.06
N VAL A 284 16.94 24.75 -16.78
CA VAL A 284 16.57 23.43 -16.25
C VAL A 284 17.40 23.08 -15.02
N LEU A 285 18.72 23.33 -15.04
CA LEU A 285 19.58 23.08 -13.88
C LEU A 285 19.18 23.92 -12.65
N ARG A 286 18.76 25.17 -12.84
CA ARG A 286 18.24 26.00 -11.74
C ARG A 286 16.94 25.45 -11.16
N VAL A 287 16.03 24.99 -12.03
CA VAL A 287 14.78 24.33 -11.60
C VAL A 287 15.07 23.02 -10.87
N LEU A 288 16.03 22.22 -11.33
CA LEU A 288 16.44 20.98 -10.65
C LEU A 288 16.98 21.25 -9.23
N VAL A 289 17.70 22.34 -9.02
CA VAL A 289 18.14 22.74 -7.66
C VAL A 289 16.94 23.07 -6.78
N LEU A 290 15.90 23.72 -7.31
CA LEU A 290 14.65 23.94 -6.59
C LEU A 290 13.90 22.64 -6.28
N TYR A 291 14.20 21.55 -7.01
CA TYR A 291 13.56 20.25 -6.82
C TYR A 291 14.25 19.32 -5.83
N ILE A 292 15.37 19.72 -5.24
CA ILE A 292 16.06 18.92 -4.20
C ILE A 292 15.12 18.48 -3.06
N PRO A 293 14.13 19.29 -2.60
CA PRO A 293 13.18 18.84 -1.57
C PRO A 293 12.09 17.86 -2.05
N LEU A 294 11.84 17.73 -3.36
CA LEU A 294 10.75 16.89 -3.91
C LEU A 294 10.82 15.42 -3.50
N PRO A 295 11.98 14.75 -3.56
CA PRO A 295 12.11 13.35 -3.15
C PRO A 295 11.62 13.10 -1.72
N MET A 296 11.81 14.04 -0.79
CA MET A 296 11.36 13.89 0.59
C MET A 296 9.83 13.89 0.70
N PHE A 297 9.14 14.75 -0.07
CA PHE A 297 7.68 14.74 -0.10
C PHE A 297 7.17 13.38 -0.59
N TRP A 298 7.69 12.90 -1.72
CA TRP A 298 7.24 11.64 -2.32
C TRP A 298 7.59 10.42 -1.46
N ALA A 299 8.72 10.45 -0.75
CA ALA A 299 9.09 9.40 0.20
C ALA A 299 8.08 9.26 1.35
N LEU A 300 7.49 10.38 1.80
CA LEU A 300 6.42 10.40 2.80
C LEU A 300 5.06 10.04 2.20
N PHE A 301 4.74 10.61 1.04
CA PHE A 301 3.47 10.39 0.34
C PHE A 301 3.25 8.92 -0.05
N ASP A 302 4.27 8.24 -0.59
CA ASP A 302 4.13 6.87 -1.06
C ASP A 302 3.95 5.83 0.09
N GLN A 303 4.10 6.23 1.36
CA GLN A 303 3.86 5.35 2.52
C GLN A 303 2.39 4.95 2.71
N GLN A 304 1.47 5.65 2.05
CA GLN A 304 0.03 5.39 2.09
C GLN A 304 -0.30 3.95 1.69
N GLY A 305 0.35 3.42 0.65
CA GLY A 305 0.07 2.06 0.17
C GLY A 305 0.84 0.95 0.87
N SER A 306 1.88 1.29 1.66
CA SER A 306 2.70 0.33 2.40
C SER A 306 2.45 0.44 3.91
N ARG A 307 3.17 1.31 4.62
CA ARG A 307 3.14 1.40 6.09
C ARG A 307 1.77 1.79 6.64
N TRP A 308 1.03 2.66 5.97
CA TRP A 308 -0.30 3.05 6.45
C TRP A 308 -1.33 1.92 6.27
N THR A 309 -1.21 1.10 5.22
CA THR A 309 -1.96 -0.15 5.07
C THR A 309 -1.67 -1.10 6.22
N LEU A 310 -0.40 -1.26 6.62
CA LEU A 310 0.01 -2.12 7.75
C LEU A 310 -0.36 -1.57 9.13
N GLN A 311 -0.52 -0.26 9.25
CA GLN A 311 -1.15 0.32 10.43
C GLN A 311 -2.63 -0.04 10.46
N ALA A 312 -3.33 0.06 9.32
CA ALA A 312 -4.75 -0.21 9.22
C ALA A 312 -5.12 -1.69 9.48
N THR A 313 -4.25 -2.66 9.18
CA THR A 313 -4.49 -4.09 9.52
C THR A 313 -4.59 -4.33 11.03
N ARG A 314 -4.01 -3.45 11.85
CA ARG A 314 -4.02 -3.50 13.32
C ARG A 314 -5.09 -2.60 13.95
N MET A 315 -6.00 -2.06 13.14
CA MET A 315 -7.09 -1.19 13.57
C MET A 315 -8.43 -1.93 13.55
N ASN A 316 -9.45 -1.34 14.20
CA ASN A 316 -10.82 -1.82 14.10
C ASN A 316 -11.41 -1.36 12.76
N MET A 317 -11.76 -2.34 11.92
CA MET A 317 -12.25 -2.14 10.56
C MET A 317 -13.78 -2.00 10.49
N ALA A 318 -14.50 -2.23 11.60
CA ALA A 318 -15.96 -2.27 11.63
C ALA A 318 -16.57 -0.86 11.72
N PHE A 319 -17.37 -0.51 10.72
CA PHE A 319 -18.28 0.62 10.74
C PHE A 319 -19.69 0.12 11.08
N GLY A 320 -19.99 0.09 12.38
CA GLY A 320 -21.22 -0.53 12.88
C GLY A 320 -21.17 -2.06 12.81
N SER A 321 -22.33 -2.71 12.66
CA SER A 321 -22.43 -4.18 12.68
C SER A 321 -22.27 -4.84 11.31
N THR A 322 -22.49 -4.11 10.20
CA THR A 322 -22.63 -4.71 8.86
C THR A 322 -21.55 -4.28 7.87
N PHE A 323 -21.00 -3.07 7.99
CA PHE A 323 -20.01 -2.56 7.04
C PHE A 323 -18.61 -2.71 7.61
N VAL A 324 -17.71 -3.35 6.84
CA VAL A 324 -16.32 -3.49 7.23
C VAL A 324 -15.43 -2.99 6.12
N LEU A 325 -14.59 -2.00 6.45
CA LEU A 325 -13.69 -1.36 5.51
C LEU A 325 -12.31 -2.03 5.56
N LYS A 326 -11.86 -2.58 4.44
CA LYS A 326 -10.57 -3.29 4.37
C LYS A 326 -9.39 -2.30 4.48
N PRO A 327 -8.25 -2.71 5.05
CA PRO A 327 -7.11 -1.83 5.31
C PRO A 327 -6.59 -1.08 4.07
N ASP A 328 -6.47 -1.78 2.94
CA ASP A 328 -5.98 -1.26 1.66
C ASP A 328 -7.01 -0.45 0.88
N GLN A 329 -8.30 -0.44 1.29
CA GLN A 329 -9.30 0.48 0.75
C GLN A 329 -9.08 1.93 1.22
N MET A 330 -8.35 2.14 2.31
CA MET A 330 -8.07 3.49 2.83
C MET A 330 -7.33 4.37 1.82
N GLN A 331 -6.60 3.77 0.87
CA GLN A 331 -5.92 4.48 -0.21
C GLN A 331 -6.89 5.28 -1.11
N MET A 332 -8.17 4.89 -1.18
CA MET A 332 -9.17 5.64 -1.95
C MET A 332 -9.38 7.06 -1.44
N LEU A 333 -9.13 7.30 -0.14
CA LEU A 333 -9.31 8.60 0.48
C LEU A 333 -8.44 9.66 -0.19
N ASN A 334 -7.21 9.33 -0.60
CA ASN A 334 -6.35 10.31 -1.24
C ASN A 334 -6.96 10.82 -2.55
N ALA A 335 -7.32 9.92 -3.47
CA ALA A 335 -7.90 10.31 -4.75
C ALA A 335 -9.26 11.03 -4.60
N LEU A 336 -10.07 10.59 -3.63
CA LEU A 336 -11.33 11.26 -3.31
C LEU A 336 -11.10 12.68 -2.76
N LEU A 337 -10.17 12.83 -1.81
CA LEU A 337 -9.85 14.10 -1.19
C LEU A 337 -9.20 15.05 -2.18
N ILE A 338 -8.41 14.59 -3.16
CA ILE A 338 -7.87 15.44 -4.23
C ILE A 338 -9.03 16.09 -5.02
N LEU A 339 -10.02 15.30 -5.44
CA LEU A 339 -11.17 15.80 -6.20
C LEU A 339 -11.96 16.87 -5.44
N VAL A 340 -11.98 16.78 -4.11
CA VAL A 340 -12.64 17.74 -3.23
C VAL A 340 -11.73 18.94 -2.90
N PHE A 341 -10.45 18.71 -2.65
CA PHE A 341 -9.53 19.74 -2.17
C PHE A 341 -9.05 20.65 -3.28
N VAL A 342 -8.83 20.17 -4.50
CA VAL A 342 -8.45 21.06 -5.62
C VAL A 342 -9.43 22.24 -5.77
N PRO A 343 -10.75 22.04 -5.94
CA PRO A 343 -11.67 23.17 -6.05
C PRO A 343 -11.78 23.98 -4.75
N ILE A 344 -11.71 23.35 -3.57
CA ILE A 344 -11.74 24.09 -2.29
C ILE A 344 -10.52 25.00 -2.15
N PHE A 345 -9.33 24.53 -2.48
CA PHE A 345 -8.12 25.32 -2.37
C PHE A 345 -8.13 26.48 -3.36
N ASP A 346 -8.51 26.24 -4.60
CA ASP A 346 -8.54 27.26 -5.65
C ASP A 346 -9.65 28.29 -5.48
N MET A 347 -10.87 27.87 -5.11
CA MET A 347 -12.04 28.74 -5.04
C MET A 347 -12.29 29.35 -3.67
N VAL A 348 -11.80 28.72 -2.59
CA VAL A 348 -12.08 29.14 -1.21
C VAL A 348 -10.80 29.52 -0.48
N VAL A 349 -9.85 28.59 -0.33
CA VAL A 349 -8.68 28.81 0.54
C VAL A 349 -7.77 29.93 0.01
N TYR A 350 -7.33 29.86 -1.25
CA TYR A 350 -6.42 30.87 -1.81
C TYR A 350 -7.05 32.26 -1.88
N PRO A 351 -8.33 32.44 -2.30
CA PRO A 351 -9.00 33.74 -2.24
C PRO A 351 -9.12 34.29 -0.81
N LEU A 352 -9.49 33.47 0.17
CA LEU A 352 -9.58 33.90 1.57
C LEU A 352 -8.22 34.34 2.14
N ILE A 353 -7.14 33.64 1.82
CA ILE A 353 -5.79 34.06 2.23
C ILE A 353 -5.38 35.37 1.53
N GLY A 354 -5.82 35.55 0.28
CA GLY A 354 -5.69 36.82 -0.45
C GLY A 354 -6.44 37.98 0.22
N LEU A 355 -7.64 37.74 0.78
CA LEU A 355 -8.37 38.73 1.58
C LEU A 355 -7.62 39.13 2.85
N CYS A 356 -6.89 38.19 3.46
CA CYS A 356 -6.00 38.46 4.58
C CYS A 356 -4.69 39.19 4.20
N ARG A 357 -4.54 39.65 2.94
CA ARG A 357 -3.35 40.32 2.38
C ARG A 357 -2.05 39.51 2.47
N ILE A 358 -2.15 38.17 2.56
CA ILE A 358 -0.98 37.28 2.56
C ILE A 358 -0.72 36.80 1.14
N ASN A 359 0.38 37.24 0.54
CA ASN A 359 0.80 36.77 -0.78
C ASN A 359 1.51 35.41 -0.69
N LEU A 360 0.77 34.34 -1.01
CA LEU A 360 1.27 32.98 -1.17
C LEU A 360 1.91 32.79 -2.55
N THR A 361 3.24 32.96 -2.61
CA THR A 361 4.01 32.61 -3.81
C THR A 361 4.04 31.08 -4.00
N PRO A 362 4.26 30.57 -5.24
CA PRO A 362 4.32 29.13 -5.49
C PRO A 362 5.32 28.39 -4.59
N LEU A 363 6.50 28.96 -4.37
CA LEU A 363 7.51 28.40 -3.46
C LEU A 363 7.02 28.34 -2.00
N LYS A 364 6.27 29.36 -1.53
CA LYS A 364 5.67 29.33 -0.18
C LYS A 364 4.58 28.26 -0.07
N LYS A 365 3.75 28.09 -1.11
CA LYS A 365 2.74 27.01 -1.15
C LYS A 365 3.42 25.64 -1.06
N MET A 366 4.49 25.41 -1.82
CA MET A 366 5.27 24.17 -1.73
C MET A 366 5.86 23.97 -0.32
N ALA A 367 6.43 25.00 0.30
CA ALA A 367 6.94 24.90 1.66
C ALA A 367 5.85 24.54 2.68
N VAL A 368 4.66 25.14 2.57
CA VAL A 368 3.50 24.78 3.41
C VAL A 368 3.03 23.35 3.15
N GLY A 369 3.09 22.88 1.90
CA GLY A 369 2.80 21.49 1.56
C GLY A 369 3.72 20.49 2.28
N MET A 370 5.01 20.81 2.42
CA MET A 370 5.95 20.01 3.21
C MET A 370 5.62 20.02 4.71
N ILE A 371 5.15 21.15 5.25
CA ILE A 371 4.69 21.24 6.64
C ILE A 371 3.46 20.34 6.85
N PHE A 372 2.50 20.34 5.91
CA PHE A 372 1.35 19.44 5.97
C PHE A 372 1.76 17.96 5.91
N ALA A 373 2.74 17.60 5.08
CA ALA A 373 3.29 16.25 5.07
C ALA A 373 3.92 15.85 6.42
N ALA A 374 4.65 16.77 7.08
CA ALA A 374 5.20 16.53 8.42
C ALA A 374 4.08 16.35 9.47
N LEU A 375 3.05 17.19 9.43
CA LEU A 375 1.88 17.08 10.32
C LEU A 375 1.11 15.77 10.09
N ALA A 376 1.02 15.30 8.84
CA ALA A 376 0.39 14.01 8.52
C ALA A 376 1.10 12.85 9.24
N PHE A 377 2.43 12.86 9.30
CA PHE A 377 3.20 11.86 10.04
C PHE A 377 3.11 12.04 11.57
N GLY A 378 2.96 13.28 12.04
CA GLY A 378 2.59 13.55 13.44
C GLY A 378 1.27 12.89 13.82
N SER A 379 0.24 13.04 12.97
CA SER A 379 -1.05 12.35 13.13
C SER A 379 -0.89 10.82 13.06
N ALA A 380 -0.13 10.30 12.09
CA ALA A 380 0.09 8.86 11.97
C ALA A 380 0.80 8.26 13.18
N THR A 381 1.72 9.02 13.79
CA THR A 381 2.41 8.63 15.02
C THR A 381 1.44 8.57 16.20
N LEU A 382 0.54 9.56 16.33
CA LEU A 382 -0.47 9.57 17.39
C LEU A 382 -1.42 8.38 17.28
N VAL A 383 -1.80 8.00 16.06
CA VAL A 383 -2.59 6.79 15.80
C VAL A 383 -1.79 5.54 16.19
N GLU A 384 -0.54 5.43 15.73
CA GLU A 384 0.31 4.26 15.98
C GLU A 384 0.52 4.00 17.48
N VAL A 385 0.80 5.04 18.26
CA VAL A 385 1.00 4.95 19.72
C VAL A 385 -0.23 4.38 20.43
N ASN A 386 -1.43 4.57 19.89
CA ASN A 386 -2.64 3.99 20.46
C ASN A 386 -2.91 2.57 19.94
N VAL A 387 -2.58 2.29 18.68
CA VAL A 387 -2.71 0.95 18.09
C VAL A 387 -1.79 -0.05 18.79
N THR A 388 -0.53 0.32 19.08
CA THR A 388 0.46 -0.56 19.69
C THR A 388 0.11 -0.99 21.12
N LYS A 389 -0.72 -0.24 21.85
CA LYS A 389 -1.15 -0.60 23.23
C LYS A 389 -1.85 -1.96 23.33
N THR A 390 -2.44 -2.43 22.23
CA THR A 390 -3.15 -3.72 22.19
C THR A 390 -2.33 -4.84 21.54
N VAL A 391 -1.14 -4.53 21.03
CA VAL A 391 -0.27 -5.49 20.35
C VAL A 391 0.70 -6.05 21.38
N VAL A 392 0.81 -7.37 21.43
CA VAL A 392 1.83 -8.05 22.22
C VAL A 392 3.09 -8.15 21.36
N GLU A 393 4.18 -7.52 21.80
CA GLU A 393 5.45 -7.57 21.08
C GLU A 393 6.07 -8.97 21.20
N PRO A 394 6.57 -9.57 20.10
CA PRO A 394 7.26 -10.85 20.17
C PRO A 394 8.48 -10.81 21.11
N ALA A 395 8.75 -11.93 21.80
CA ALA A 395 9.92 -12.03 22.66
C ALA A 395 11.22 -11.86 21.84
N PRO A 396 12.19 -11.05 22.31
CA PRO A 396 13.50 -10.94 21.68
C PRO A 396 14.31 -12.25 21.86
N GLN A 397 15.44 -12.35 21.15
CA GLN A 397 16.33 -13.50 21.25
C GLN A 397 16.80 -13.71 22.71
N GLY A 398 16.82 -14.96 23.17
CA GLY A 398 17.14 -15.35 24.54
C GLY A 398 16.01 -15.18 25.56
N GLN A 399 14.80 -14.78 25.13
CA GLN A 399 13.62 -14.61 25.97
C GLN A 399 12.40 -15.38 25.43
N CYS A 400 11.42 -15.63 26.30
CA CYS A 400 10.07 -16.04 25.93
C CYS A 400 9.01 -15.22 26.70
N LEU A 401 7.76 -15.28 26.26
CA LEU A 401 6.62 -14.69 26.94
C LEU A 401 5.84 -15.77 27.70
N LEU A 402 5.47 -15.47 28.94
CA LEU A 402 4.62 -16.34 29.76
C LEU A 402 3.43 -15.56 30.32
N GLN A 403 2.25 -16.13 30.17
CA GLN A 403 1.09 -15.80 30.99
C GLN A 403 0.63 -17.05 31.77
N VAL A 404 -0.15 -16.85 32.83
CA VAL A 404 -0.52 -17.93 33.75
C VAL A 404 -2.01 -17.90 33.99
N TYR A 405 -2.65 -19.04 33.76
CA TYR A 405 -4.07 -19.25 34.03
C TYR A 405 -4.20 -20.08 35.30
N ASN A 406 -4.87 -19.53 36.31
CA ASN A 406 -5.21 -20.29 37.51
C ASN A 406 -6.62 -20.87 37.38
N LEU A 407 -6.70 -22.17 37.08
CA LEU A 407 -7.95 -22.94 37.07
C LEU A 407 -8.15 -23.75 38.36
N ALA A 408 -7.30 -23.56 39.37
CA ALA A 408 -7.49 -24.14 40.69
C ALA A 408 -8.61 -23.42 41.44
N VAL A 409 -9.17 -24.08 42.47
CA VAL A 409 -10.32 -23.56 43.25
C VAL A 409 -9.93 -22.33 44.10
N SER A 410 -8.65 -22.16 44.42
CA SER A 410 -8.15 -21.05 45.23
C SER A 410 -6.98 -20.32 44.55
N ASP A 411 -6.64 -19.16 45.09
CA ASP A 411 -5.54 -18.35 44.62
C ASP A 411 -4.20 -19.09 44.80
N VAL A 412 -3.32 -18.92 43.81
CA VAL A 412 -2.01 -19.58 43.79
C VAL A 412 -0.89 -18.55 43.66
N LYS A 413 0.23 -18.80 44.34
CA LYS A 413 1.44 -18.00 44.20
C LYS A 413 2.45 -18.75 43.35
N LEU A 414 2.85 -18.17 42.23
CA LEU A 414 3.88 -18.73 41.36
C LEU A 414 5.22 -18.08 41.65
N ASN A 415 6.26 -18.89 41.87
CA ASN A 415 7.62 -18.43 42.02
C ASN A 415 8.52 -19.05 40.95
N ILE A 416 9.16 -18.21 40.15
CA ILE A 416 10.07 -18.61 39.08
C ILE A 416 11.51 -18.29 39.54
N PRO A 417 12.40 -19.29 39.66
CA PRO A 417 13.74 -19.10 40.18
C PRO A 417 14.52 -18.00 39.45
N GLY A 418 15.10 -17.07 40.22
CA GLY A 418 15.90 -15.97 39.68
C GLY A 418 15.10 -14.82 39.09
N SER A 419 13.78 -14.75 39.33
CA SER A 419 12.93 -13.65 38.89
C SER A 419 11.91 -13.27 39.96
N ASN A 420 11.48 -12.00 39.97
CA ASN A 420 10.41 -11.50 40.84
C ASN A 420 9.07 -11.39 40.09
N LEU A 421 8.89 -12.20 39.05
CA LEU A 421 7.69 -12.26 38.22
C LEU A 421 6.52 -12.90 39.00
N PHE A 422 5.28 -12.52 38.68
CA PHE A 422 4.06 -13.02 39.34
C PHE A 422 4.06 -12.89 40.88
N SER A 423 4.54 -11.76 41.41
CA SER A 423 4.67 -11.53 42.86
C SER A 423 3.34 -11.48 43.63
N GLN A 424 2.25 -11.11 42.96
CA GLN A 424 0.90 -11.12 43.51
C GLN A 424 0.24 -12.50 43.33
N PRO A 425 -0.61 -12.95 44.28
CA PRO A 425 -1.41 -14.16 44.10
C PRO A 425 -2.23 -14.08 42.81
N ILE A 426 -2.17 -15.16 42.02
CA ILE A 426 -2.91 -15.30 40.77
C ILE A 426 -4.30 -15.81 41.14
N LYS A 427 -5.32 -14.98 40.93
CA LYS A 427 -6.68 -15.31 41.36
C LYS A 427 -7.29 -16.43 40.53
N SER A 428 -8.14 -17.22 41.17
CA SER A 428 -8.88 -18.30 40.52
C SER A 428 -9.78 -17.76 39.41
N TYR A 429 -9.57 -18.28 38.19
CA TYR A 429 -10.32 -17.93 36.99
C TYR A 429 -10.44 -16.41 36.73
N GLU A 430 -9.37 -15.66 36.91
CA GLU A 430 -9.31 -14.26 36.47
C GLU A 430 -8.43 -14.16 35.21
N ASP A 431 -8.76 -13.21 34.33
CA ASP A 431 -7.94 -12.93 33.16
C ASP A 431 -6.54 -12.47 33.60
N PRO A 432 -5.46 -13.04 33.03
CA PRO A 432 -4.14 -12.58 33.37
C PRO A 432 -3.94 -11.13 32.92
N PRO A 433 -3.22 -10.32 33.70
CA PRO A 433 -3.09 -8.89 33.43
C PRO A 433 -2.27 -8.59 32.16
N ALA A 434 -1.21 -9.37 31.89
CA ALA A 434 -0.36 -9.28 30.70
C ALA A 434 0.64 -10.44 30.64
N TYR A 435 1.20 -10.69 29.45
CA TYR A 435 2.38 -11.53 29.26
C TYR A 435 3.60 -10.94 29.98
N GLN A 436 4.40 -11.81 30.60
CA GLN A 436 5.67 -11.44 31.25
C GLN A 436 6.85 -12.06 30.52
N HIS A 437 7.96 -11.31 30.42
CA HIS A 437 9.18 -11.78 29.77
C HIS A 437 10.00 -12.67 30.72
N ILE A 438 10.39 -13.85 30.23
CA ILE A 438 11.28 -14.76 30.95
C ILE A 438 12.61 -14.87 30.22
N GLN A 439 13.70 -14.71 30.96
CA GLN A 439 15.06 -14.86 30.43
C GLN A 439 15.47 -16.34 30.37
N LEU A 440 15.71 -16.85 29.16
CA LEU A 440 16.11 -18.23 28.94
C LEU A 440 17.64 -18.39 28.89
N GLY A 441 18.39 -17.39 28.41
CA GLY A 441 19.86 -17.47 28.34
C GLY A 441 20.40 -18.52 27.36
N GLY A 442 19.54 -19.02 26.46
CA GLY A 442 19.82 -20.02 25.43
C GLY A 442 18.54 -20.35 24.64
N HIS A 443 18.66 -21.17 23.60
CA HIS A 443 17.52 -21.48 22.71
C HIS A 443 16.36 -22.19 23.44
N ASN A 444 16.69 -23.18 24.29
CA ASN A 444 15.72 -23.88 25.13
C ASN A 444 16.21 -23.88 26.57
N LYS A 445 15.30 -23.71 27.53
CA LYS A 445 15.61 -23.85 28.96
C LYS A 445 14.46 -24.49 29.70
N THR A 446 14.79 -25.50 30.50
CA THR A 446 13.87 -26.11 31.45
C THR A 446 13.92 -25.32 32.75
N ILE A 447 12.75 -24.87 33.20
CA ILE A 447 12.59 -24.09 34.43
C ILE A 447 11.74 -24.91 35.38
N ASN A 448 12.24 -25.07 36.60
CA ASN A 448 11.49 -25.67 37.70
C ASN A 448 10.83 -24.55 38.52
N MET A 449 9.52 -24.38 38.36
CA MET A 449 8.72 -23.35 39.00
C MET A 449 8.07 -23.89 40.25
N ALA A 450 8.04 -23.10 41.32
CA ALA A 450 7.36 -23.48 42.55
C ALA A 450 5.99 -22.81 42.61
N VAL A 451 4.93 -23.60 42.82
CA VAL A 451 3.56 -23.12 42.97
C VAL A 451 3.12 -23.35 44.41
N THR A 452 2.75 -22.29 45.13
CA THR A 452 2.21 -22.39 46.49
C THR A 452 0.71 -22.22 46.48
N GLN A 453 -0.02 -23.17 47.05
CA GLN A 453 -1.46 -23.10 47.28
C GLN A 453 -1.74 -23.46 48.74
N ASN A 454 -2.42 -22.59 49.49
CA ASN A 454 -2.74 -22.80 50.90
C ASN A 454 -1.54 -23.26 51.75
N GLU A 455 -0.38 -22.61 51.59
CA GLU A 455 0.91 -22.95 52.24
C GLU A 455 1.55 -24.30 51.84
N ILE A 456 0.97 -25.03 50.88
CA ILE A 456 1.55 -26.25 50.31
C ILE A 456 2.32 -25.93 49.03
N LEU A 457 3.54 -26.42 48.92
CA LEU A 457 4.45 -26.19 47.80
C LEU A 457 4.38 -27.34 46.78
N TYR A 458 4.10 -27.02 45.53
CA TYR A 458 4.14 -27.92 44.38
C TYR A 458 5.24 -27.50 43.41
N GLN A 459 5.83 -28.46 42.70
CA GLN A 459 6.89 -28.22 41.71
C GLN A 459 6.37 -28.45 40.30
N CYS A 460 6.67 -27.52 39.41
CA CYS A 460 6.24 -27.55 38.02
C CYS A 460 7.43 -27.34 37.10
N VAL A 461 7.83 -28.42 36.42
CA VAL A 461 8.95 -28.43 35.49
C VAL A 461 8.40 -28.27 34.08
N GLN A 462 8.82 -27.22 33.38
CA GLN A 462 8.43 -26.96 31.99
C GLN A 462 9.63 -26.50 31.16
N THR A 463 9.63 -26.85 29.88
CA THR A 463 10.65 -26.44 28.92
C THR A 463 10.13 -25.34 28.02
N PHE A 464 10.87 -24.22 27.99
CA PHE A 464 10.54 -23.05 27.19
C PHE A 464 11.54 -22.91 26.06
N THR A 465 11.07 -22.43 24.90
CA THR A 465 11.89 -22.06 23.75
C THR A 465 11.87 -20.55 23.57
N GLU A 466 12.99 -19.98 23.15
CA GLU A 466 13.08 -18.55 22.86
C GLU A 466 12.12 -18.10 21.74
N GLN A 467 11.77 -16.82 21.72
CA GLN A 467 10.90 -16.19 20.73
C GLN A 467 9.46 -16.75 20.65
N LYS A 468 9.04 -17.56 21.63
CA LYS A 468 7.68 -18.10 21.74
C LYS A 468 6.91 -17.49 22.90
N ALA A 469 5.58 -17.54 22.78
CA ALA A 469 4.64 -17.19 23.83
C ALA A 469 3.93 -18.43 24.36
N TYR A 470 3.70 -18.45 25.67
CA TYR A 470 3.11 -19.59 26.34
C TYR A 470 2.07 -19.19 27.38
N THR A 471 1.06 -20.04 27.53
CA THR A 471 0.15 -20.04 28.66
C THR A 471 0.47 -21.23 29.56
N LEU A 472 0.77 -20.96 30.84
CA LEU A 472 0.88 -21.97 31.87
C LEU A 472 -0.47 -22.14 32.56
N VAL A 473 -1.10 -23.29 32.35
CA VAL A 473 -2.39 -23.63 32.95
C VAL A 473 -2.15 -24.40 34.25
N LEU A 474 -2.51 -23.77 35.36
CA LEU A 474 -2.46 -24.35 36.71
C LEU A 474 -3.83 -24.92 37.04
N HIS A 475 -3.90 -26.18 37.43
CA HIS A 475 -5.15 -26.81 37.83
C HIS A 475 -4.94 -27.78 39.00
N SER A 476 -6.01 -28.02 39.75
CA SER A 476 -6.00 -28.99 40.85
C SER A 476 -6.35 -30.38 40.31
N ASN A 477 -5.51 -31.35 40.62
CA ASN A 477 -5.81 -32.78 40.55
C ASN A 477 -5.97 -33.28 42.01
N GLY A 478 -6.69 -34.38 42.26
CA GLY A 478 -6.97 -34.87 43.62
C GLY A 478 -5.74 -35.07 44.53
N SER A 479 -4.53 -35.08 43.97
CA SER A 479 -3.24 -35.19 44.67
C SER A 479 -2.41 -33.88 44.77
N GLY A 480 -2.87 -32.75 44.21
CA GLY A 480 -2.13 -31.48 44.22
C GLY A 480 -2.34 -30.58 43.01
N ILE A 481 -1.47 -29.58 42.83
CA ILE A 481 -1.46 -28.72 41.63
C ILE A 481 -0.65 -29.37 40.50
N VAL A 482 -1.21 -29.38 39.30
CA VAL A 482 -0.55 -29.82 38.06
C VAL A 482 -0.45 -28.62 37.11
N CYS A 483 0.68 -28.53 36.40
CA CYS A 483 0.94 -27.49 35.42
C CYS A 483 0.96 -28.06 34.01
N LYS A 484 0.22 -27.44 33.10
CA LYS A 484 0.21 -27.76 31.68
C LYS A 484 0.64 -26.55 30.87
N LEU A 485 1.55 -26.73 29.92
CA LEU A 485 2.04 -25.66 29.06
C LEU A 485 1.34 -25.70 27.70
N ALA A 486 0.82 -24.57 27.26
CA ALA A 486 0.29 -24.37 25.92
C ALA A 486 1.09 -23.29 25.19
N THR A 487 1.30 -23.46 23.89
CA THR A 487 1.88 -22.42 23.04
C THR A 487 0.79 -21.49 22.53
N ASP A 488 1.05 -20.20 22.60
CA ASP A 488 0.09 -19.16 22.21
C ASP A 488 0.45 -18.57 20.86
N ASN A 489 -0.58 -18.12 20.14
CA ASN A 489 -0.40 -17.24 19.00
C ASN A 489 -0.70 -15.81 19.42
N ILE A 490 0.36 -15.01 19.56
CA ILE A 490 0.27 -13.60 19.95
C ILE A 490 0.09 -12.65 18.75
N HIS A 491 0.23 -13.18 17.53
CA HIS A 491 0.09 -12.38 16.32
C HIS A 491 -1.39 -12.16 16.04
N LYS A 492 -1.80 -10.90 15.99
CA LYS A 492 -3.14 -10.53 15.54
C LYS A 492 -3.36 -11.00 14.12
N SER A 493 -4.54 -11.57 13.83
CA SER A 493 -4.87 -12.00 12.47
C SER A 493 -4.89 -10.80 11.53
N GLU A 494 -4.19 -10.93 10.40
CA GLU A 494 -4.24 -9.96 9.31
C GLU A 494 -5.52 -10.10 8.45
N LYS A 495 -6.27 -11.19 8.62
CA LYS A 495 -7.44 -11.57 7.81
C LYS A 495 -8.79 -11.21 8.42
N MET A 496 -8.84 -10.21 9.30
CA MET A 496 -10.11 -9.76 9.90
C MET A 496 -10.79 -10.87 10.75
N GLU A 497 -9.99 -11.75 11.36
CA GLU A 497 -10.45 -12.88 12.18
C GLU A 497 -10.06 -12.69 13.66
N ALA A 498 -10.63 -13.52 14.52
CA ALA A 498 -10.19 -13.73 15.90
C ALA A 498 -9.59 -15.13 16.06
N TYR A 499 -8.63 -15.29 16.97
CA TYR A 499 -8.16 -16.61 17.37
C TYR A 499 -9.02 -17.14 18.52
N LEU A 500 -9.32 -18.43 18.47
CA LEU A 500 -10.10 -19.10 19.49
C LEU A 500 -9.46 -20.43 19.85
N ARG A 501 -9.38 -20.70 21.15
CA ARG A 501 -9.10 -22.04 21.70
C ARG A 501 -10.01 -22.33 22.90
N PHE A 502 -10.12 -23.61 23.22
CA PHE A 502 -10.90 -24.10 24.35
C PHE A 502 -10.02 -24.87 25.33
N ILE A 503 -10.33 -24.75 26.62
CA ILE A 503 -9.79 -25.59 27.68
C ILE A 503 -10.97 -26.30 28.35
N ASN A 504 -10.94 -27.63 28.42
CA ASN A 504 -12.03 -28.41 28.98
C ASN A 504 -11.69 -28.91 30.39
N THR A 505 -12.34 -28.39 31.43
CA THR A 505 -12.10 -28.84 32.82
C THR A 505 -12.94 -30.07 33.20
N ARG A 506 -13.73 -30.62 32.26
CA ARG A 506 -14.66 -31.73 32.50
C ARG A 506 -13.98 -33.08 32.27
N SER A 507 -14.57 -34.14 32.82
CA SER A 507 -14.11 -35.53 32.67
C SER A 507 -14.46 -36.16 31.32
N GLU A 508 -15.30 -35.51 30.51
CA GLU A 508 -15.70 -36.00 29.18
C GLU A 508 -15.19 -35.05 28.10
N ALA A 509 -14.79 -35.61 26.96
CA ALA A 509 -14.36 -34.83 25.80
C ALA A 509 -15.56 -34.14 25.13
N VAL A 510 -15.30 -32.96 24.55
CA VAL A 510 -16.33 -32.09 23.98
C VAL A 510 -15.98 -31.71 22.54
N ASN A 511 -16.97 -31.75 21.66
CA ASN A 511 -16.87 -31.25 20.28
C ASN A 511 -17.69 -29.97 20.14
N ILE A 512 -17.05 -28.87 19.81
CA ILE A 512 -17.69 -27.56 19.68
C ILE A 512 -17.59 -27.10 18.24
N THR A 513 -18.72 -26.72 17.64
CA THR A 513 -18.76 -26.11 16.30
C THR A 513 -19.00 -24.62 16.47
N VAL A 514 -18.04 -23.79 16.06
CA VAL A 514 -18.15 -22.32 16.06
C VAL A 514 -18.09 -21.84 14.62
N GLY A 515 -19.22 -21.36 14.09
CA GLY A 515 -19.33 -21.01 12.67
C GLY A 515 -19.06 -22.22 11.76
N ALA A 516 -17.98 -22.17 10.98
CA ALA A 516 -17.57 -23.24 10.07
C ALA A 516 -16.42 -24.11 10.63
N VAL A 517 -16.02 -23.90 11.89
CA VAL A 517 -14.85 -24.53 12.49
C VAL A 517 -15.26 -25.45 13.63
N ASP A 518 -14.78 -26.69 13.56
CA ASP A 518 -14.96 -27.68 14.61
C ASP A 518 -13.74 -27.76 15.53
N PHE A 519 -14.00 -27.83 16.83
CA PHE A 519 -13.01 -27.94 17.89
C PHE A 519 -13.22 -29.24 18.66
N TYR A 520 -12.26 -30.16 18.57
CA TYR A 520 -12.16 -31.30 19.48
C TYR A 520 -11.40 -30.86 20.74
N VAL A 521 -12.05 -30.96 21.90
CA VAL A 521 -11.47 -30.57 23.18
C VAL A 521 -11.39 -31.81 24.09
N PRO A 522 -10.18 -32.35 24.35
CA PRO A 522 -10.02 -33.55 25.17
C PRO A 522 -10.54 -33.33 26.60
N ALA A 523 -10.89 -34.41 27.30
CA ALA A 523 -11.21 -34.37 28.74
C ALA A 523 -10.00 -33.95 29.59
N ASP A 524 -10.25 -33.72 30.88
CA ASP A 524 -9.24 -33.58 31.94
C ASP A 524 -8.21 -32.47 31.66
N TYR A 525 -8.70 -31.25 31.55
CA TYR A 525 -7.90 -30.05 31.23
C TYR A 525 -7.22 -30.16 29.85
N GLY A 526 -7.86 -30.88 28.92
CA GLY A 526 -7.54 -30.90 27.50
C GLY A 526 -7.59 -29.50 26.88
N ILE A 527 -6.67 -29.22 25.96
CA ILE A 527 -6.57 -27.93 25.27
C ILE A 527 -6.78 -28.20 23.79
N SER A 528 -7.69 -27.46 23.16
CA SER A 528 -7.90 -27.56 21.71
C SER A 528 -6.76 -26.89 20.94
N PRO A 529 -6.61 -27.18 19.65
CA PRO A 529 -5.83 -26.32 18.76
C PRO A 529 -6.36 -24.88 18.78
N HIS A 530 -5.47 -23.93 18.53
CA HIS A 530 -5.83 -22.54 18.23
C HIS A 530 -6.25 -22.46 16.77
N ASN A 531 -7.49 -22.08 16.50
CA ASN A 531 -7.99 -21.87 15.15
C ASN A 531 -8.56 -20.47 14.98
N ASN A 532 -8.63 -20.02 13.73
CA ASN A 532 -9.22 -18.74 13.36
C ASN A 532 -10.73 -18.88 13.22
N VAL A 533 -11.45 -17.89 13.70
CA VAL A 533 -12.90 -17.78 13.53
C VAL A 533 -13.24 -16.39 13.01
N GLU A 534 -14.25 -16.32 12.14
CA GLU A 534 -14.71 -15.05 11.59
C GLU A 534 -15.23 -14.14 12.70
N ARG A 535 -15.06 -12.82 12.52
CA ARG A 535 -15.69 -11.85 13.42
C ARG A 535 -17.20 -11.96 13.31
N LYS A 536 -17.83 -12.47 14.36
CA LYS A 536 -19.28 -12.55 14.48
C LYS A 536 -19.68 -12.54 15.94
N GLU A 537 -20.92 -12.20 16.19
CA GLU A 537 -21.57 -12.49 17.46
C GLU A 537 -22.08 -13.93 17.44
N TYR A 538 -21.52 -14.74 18.34
CA TYR A 538 -21.75 -16.18 18.43
C TYR A 538 -22.71 -16.47 19.58
N THR A 539 -23.97 -16.71 19.20
CA THR A 539 -25.09 -17.01 20.09
C THR A 539 -25.73 -18.33 19.65
N ASN A 540 -25.87 -19.28 20.57
CA ASN A 540 -26.44 -20.61 20.31
C ASN A 540 -25.60 -21.52 19.39
N ASP A 541 -24.27 -21.45 19.49
CA ASP A 541 -23.40 -22.40 18.77
C ASP A 541 -23.51 -23.80 19.37
N LYS A 542 -23.27 -24.82 18.54
CA LYS A 542 -23.51 -26.22 18.91
C LYS A 542 -22.30 -26.78 19.66
N CYS A 543 -22.55 -27.31 20.85
CA CYS A 543 -21.58 -28.00 21.68
C CYS A 543 -22.09 -29.42 21.95
N THR A 544 -21.34 -30.44 21.56
CA THR A 544 -21.74 -31.85 21.69
C THR A 544 -20.83 -32.56 22.68
N THR A 545 -21.43 -33.23 23.66
CA THR A 545 -20.71 -34.02 24.68
C THR A 545 -21.36 -35.40 24.76
N GLY A 546 -20.62 -36.44 24.36
CA GLY A 546 -21.17 -37.80 24.24
C GLY A 546 -22.34 -37.87 23.25
N SER A 547 -23.57 -37.99 23.76
CA SER A 547 -24.82 -38.04 22.97
C SER A 547 -25.75 -36.84 23.20
N GLN A 548 -25.31 -35.84 23.99
CA GLN A 548 -26.10 -34.66 24.32
C GLN A 548 -25.57 -33.42 23.59
N ASP A 549 -26.51 -32.61 23.11
CA ASP A 549 -26.25 -31.35 22.44
C ASP A 549 -26.61 -30.18 23.37
N PHE A 550 -25.66 -29.27 23.58
CA PHE A 550 -25.81 -28.03 24.34
C PHE A 550 -25.64 -26.83 23.40
N LEU A 551 -26.28 -25.73 23.75
CA LEU A 551 -26.11 -24.44 23.07
C LEU A 551 -25.19 -23.56 23.90
N ILE A 552 -24.18 -23.00 23.25
CA ILE A 552 -23.20 -22.12 23.89
C ILE A 552 -23.30 -20.69 23.35
N THR A 553 -22.97 -19.71 24.20
CA THR A 553 -22.93 -18.29 23.82
C THR A 553 -21.56 -17.72 24.14
N LEU A 554 -20.81 -17.36 23.10
CA LEU A 554 -19.46 -16.80 23.21
C LEU A 554 -19.47 -15.25 23.15
N GLY A 555 -20.57 -14.68 22.66
CA GLY A 555 -20.70 -13.25 22.37
C GLY A 555 -19.87 -12.84 21.15
N LEU A 556 -19.52 -11.56 21.06
CA LEU A 556 -18.68 -11.05 19.98
C LEU A 556 -17.23 -11.57 20.13
N LEU A 557 -16.71 -12.14 19.05
CA LEU A 557 -15.28 -12.41 18.85
C LEU A 557 -14.76 -11.36 17.87
N ASP A 558 -13.94 -10.41 18.35
CA ASP A 558 -13.61 -9.19 17.61
C ASP A 558 -12.23 -9.25 16.91
N PHE A 559 -11.97 -8.31 16.01
CA PHE A 559 -10.79 -8.33 15.14
C PHE A 559 -9.46 -8.37 15.89
N GLY A 560 -8.60 -9.31 15.50
CA GLY A 560 -7.24 -9.41 16.00
C GLY A 560 -7.14 -9.80 17.48
N ALA A 561 -8.26 -10.17 18.10
CA ALA A 561 -8.27 -10.72 19.44
C ALA A 561 -7.87 -12.20 19.43
N SER A 562 -7.35 -12.66 20.55
CA SER A 562 -7.17 -14.09 20.83
C SER A 562 -7.91 -14.42 22.11
N TYR A 563 -8.78 -15.42 22.05
CA TYR A 563 -9.62 -15.83 23.16
C TYR A 563 -9.34 -17.27 23.59
N THR A 564 -9.32 -17.48 24.89
CA THR A 564 -9.36 -18.81 25.48
C THR A 564 -10.67 -19.01 26.23
N VAL A 565 -11.45 -19.99 25.83
CA VAL A 565 -12.73 -20.28 26.49
C VAL A 565 -12.57 -21.52 27.36
N ILE A 566 -12.78 -21.35 28.66
CA ILE A 566 -12.73 -22.43 29.63
C ILE A 566 -14.13 -23.01 29.78
N LEU A 567 -14.26 -24.31 29.52
CA LEU A 567 -15.50 -25.08 29.71
C LEU A 567 -15.52 -25.62 31.14
N LYS A 568 -16.51 -25.19 31.93
CA LYS A 568 -16.76 -25.61 33.30
C LYS A 568 -18.13 -26.30 33.44
N GLY A 569 -18.37 -26.84 34.63
CA GLY A 569 -19.67 -27.36 35.05
C GLY A 569 -19.72 -28.88 35.17
N ASP A 570 -20.75 -29.36 35.87
CA ASP A 570 -21.02 -30.77 36.13
C ASP A 570 -21.68 -31.46 34.90
N PRO A 571 -21.81 -32.80 34.89
CA PRO A 571 -22.55 -33.52 33.85
C PRO A 571 -24.00 -33.01 33.75
N GLY A 572 -24.31 -32.20 32.72
CA GLY A 572 -25.66 -31.64 32.48
C GLY A 572 -25.74 -30.11 32.30
N GLU A 573 -24.73 -29.34 32.71
CA GLU A 573 -24.67 -27.89 32.47
C GLU A 573 -23.25 -27.47 32.05
N ILE A 574 -23.13 -26.65 31.00
CA ILE A 574 -21.84 -26.14 30.50
C ILE A 574 -21.78 -24.64 30.78
N ILE A 575 -20.88 -24.24 31.68
CA ILE A 575 -20.60 -22.84 31.97
C ILE A 575 -19.33 -22.45 31.23
N LEU A 576 -19.41 -21.39 30.43
CA LEU A 576 -18.28 -20.88 29.66
C LEU A 576 -17.67 -19.71 30.39
N GLN A 577 -16.35 -19.72 30.47
CA GLN A 577 -15.60 -18.54 30.86
C GLN A 577 -14.67 -18.13 29.73
N LYS A 578 -14.99 -17.03 29.07
CA LYS A 578 -14.17 -16.44 28.02
C LYS A 578 -13.07 -15.57 28.65
N MET A 579 -11.83 -15.90 28.33
CA MET A 579 -10.64 -15.12 28.64
C MET A 579 -10.09 -14.47 27.37
N GLU A 580 -9.50 -13.28 27.50
CA GLU A 580 -8.90 -12.53 26.39
C GLU A 580 -7.37 -12.53 26.52
N ASP A 581 -6.70 -13.41 25.75
CA ASP A 581 -5.24 -13.52 25.72
C ASP A 581 -4.59 -12.31 25.06
N VAL A 582 -5.16 -11.90 23.92
CA VAL A 582 -4.71 -10.75 23.14
C VAL A 582 -5.93 -9.87 22.92
N LYS A 583 -5.81 -8.60 23.31
CA LYS A 583 -6.91 -7.65 23.23
C LYS A 583 -7.31 -7.37 21.80
N ALA A 584 -8.62 -7.26 21.55
CA ALA A 584 -9.17 -6.82 20.29
C ALA A 584 -8.59 -5.48 19.81
N ASN A 585 -8.59 -5.25 18.50
CA ASN A 585 -8.27 -3.94 17.93
C ASN A 585 -9.31 -2.91 18.40
N ASN A 586 -8.88 -1.90 19.17
CA ASN A 586 -9.79 -0.90 19.73
C ASN A 586 -9.76 0.46 19.00
N VAL A 587 -8.67 0.77 18.27
CA VAL A 587 -8.56 2.03 17.52
C VAL A 587 -9.28 1.88 16.19
N HIS A 588 -10.35 2.64 16.00
CA HIS A 588 -11.13 2.63 14.76
C HIS A 588 -10.35 3.16 13.56
N ILE A 589 -10.44 2.48 12.40
CA ILE A 589 -9.70 2.79 11.16
C ILE A 589 -9.90 4.24 10.66
N ALA A 590 -11.07 4.83 10.93
CA ALA A 590 -11.35 6.24 10.62
C ALA A 590 -10.38 7.24 11.26
N TRP A 591 -9.64 6.86 12.31
CA TRP A 591 -8.57 7.69 12.87
C TRP A 591 -7.39 7.93 11.91
N GLN A 592 -7.32 7.23 10.78
CA GLN A 592 -6.39 7.58 9.70
C GLN A 592 -6.91 8.71 8.79
N ILE A 593 -8.17 9.13 8.87
CA ILE A 593 -8.69 10.23 8.03
C ILE A 593 -7.88 11.52 8.20
N PRO A 594 -7.51 11.96 9.43
CA PRO A 594 -6.71 13.18 9.59
C PRO A 594 -5.35 13.15 8.88
N GLN A 595 -4.61 12.03 8.93
CA GLN A 595 -3.32 11.92 8.22
C GLN A 595 -3.53 11.93 6.69
N TYR A 596 -4.59 11.31 6.16
CA TYR A 596 -4.95 11.39 4.74
C TYR A 596 -5.33 12.82 4.32
N VAL A 597 -6.15 13.51 5.13
CA VAL A 597 -6.49 14.92 4.90
C VAL A 597 -5.25 15.80 4.86
N LEU A 598 -4.34 15.63 5.81
CA LEU A 598 -3.11 16.44 5.87
C LEU A 598 -2.18 16.13 4.68
N ILE A 599 -1.94 14.86 4.34
CA ILE A 599 -1.04 14.52 3.23
C ILE A 599 -1.63 14.95 1.88
N THR A 600 -2.94 14.82 1.66
CA THR A 600 -3.60 15.26 0.42
C THR A 600 -3.63 16.78 0.31
N ALA A 601 -3.89 17.51 1.40
CA ALA A 601 -3.75 18.97 1.41
C ALA A 601 -2.30 19.38 1.08
N GLY A 602 -1.33 18.64 1.63
CA GLY A 602 0.09 18.76 1.29
C GLY A 602 0.35 18.57 -0.20
N GLU A 603 -0.24 17.54 -0.81
CA GLU A 603 -0.10 17.23 -2.24
C GLU A 603 -0.67 18.35 -3.13
N VAL A 604 -1.85 18.88 -2.82
CA VAL A 604 -2.46 19.98 -3.58
C VAL A 604 -1.55 21.21 -3.55
N MET A 605 -1.00 21.57 -2.39
CA MET A 605 -0.12 22.71 -2.25
C MET A 605 1.29 22.48 -2.80
N PHE A 606 1.77 21.24 -2.81
CA PHE A 606 3.13 20.89 -3.21
C PHE A 606 3.22 20.49 -4.69
N SER A 607 2.47 19.47 -5.09
CA SER A 607 2.55 18.84 -6.41
C SER A 607 1.90 19.70 -7.49
N ILE A 608 0.65 20.13 -7.29
CA ILE A 608 -0.11 20.89 -8.31
C ILE A 608 0.53 22.27 -8.51
N THR A 609 0.85 22.96 -7.42
CA THR A 609 1.56 24.24 -7.50
C THR A 609 2.98 24.07 -8.06
N GLY A 610 3.67 22.98 -7.72
CA GLY A 610 5.00 22.68 -8.24
C GLY A 610 5.01 22.54 -9.76
N LEU A 611 4.02 21.83 -10.31
CA LEU A 611 3.80 21.68 -11.75
C LEU A 611 3.49 23.02 -12.42
N GLU A 612 2.55 23.79 -11.86
CA GLU A 612 2.21 25.14 -12.37
C GLU A 612 3.45 26.05 -12.39
N PHE A 613 4.25 26.01 -11.33
CA PHE A 613 5.50 26.74 -11.24
C PHE A 613 6.49 26.30 -12.32
N SER A 614 6.67 25.00 -12.56
CA SER A 614 7.55 24.49 -13.62
C SER A 614 7.16 25.08 -14.97
N TYR A 615 5.87 25.03 -15.30
CA TYR A 615 5.36 25.57 -16.56
C TYR A 615 5.59 27.07 -16.65
N SER A 616 5.31 27.84 -15.60
CA SER A 616 5.50 29.30 -15.60
C SER A 616 6.95 29.72 -15.87
N GLN A 617 7.93 29.00 -15.31
CA GLN A 617 9.36 29.30 -15.52
C GLN A 617 9.79 29.03 -16.96
N VAL A 618 9.17 28.05 -17.63
CA VAL A 618 9.43 27.77 -19.04
C VAL A 618 8.84 28.87 -19.94
N TYR A 619 7.67 29.45 -19.62
CA TYR A 619 7.04 30.47 -20.46
C TYR A 619 7.54 31.92 -20.23
N VAL A 620 7.88 32.31 -18.99
CA VAL A 620 8.21 33.71 -18.65
C VAL A 620 9.49 34.22 -19.34
N GLN A 621 10.41 33.33 -19.73
CA GLN A 621 11.64 33.70 -20.44
C GLN A 621 11.60 33.54 -21.96
N TYR A 622 10.46 33.10 -22.50
CA TYR A 622 10.21 33.00 -23.94
C TYR A 622 9.60 34.26 -24.55
N ARG A 623 9.37 35.33 -23.76
CA ARG A 623 9.22 36.65 -24.36
C ARG A 623 10.55 36.98 -25.04
N PRO A 624 10.58 37.23 -26.36
CA PRO A 624 11.69 37.99 -26.92
C PRO A 624 11.72 39.28 -26.09
N GLN A 625 12.87 39.58 -25.47
CA GLN A 625 13.14 40.93 -25.03
C GLN A 625 13.22 41.78 -26.30
N LEU A 626 12.06 42.17 -26.83
CA LEU A 626 11.89 43.31 -27.70
C LEU A 626 12.04 44.54 -26.81
N THR A 627 13.30 44.87 -26.55
CA THR A 627 13.78 46.21 -26.14
C THR A 627 15.12 46.41 -26.78
#